data_AF-A0A212LE26-F1
#
_entry.id   AF-A0A212LE26-F1
#
_cell.length_a   1.000
_cell.length_b   1.000
_cell.length_c   1.000
_cell.angle_alpha   90.00
_cell.angle_beta   90.00
_cell.angle_gamma   90.00
#
_symmetry.space_group_name_H-M   'P 1'
#
loop_
_entity.id
_entity.type
_entity.pdbx_description
1 polymer ?
#
loop_
_entity_poly.entity_id
_entity_poly.type
_entity_poly.pdbx_seq_one_letter_code
_entity_poly.pdbx_strand_id
1 'polypeptide(L)'
;MWRPSMMRIGGGLGAANRFQKVRMGPMSDMRDELLEPVEATVGDNFKHRAMTHMERAFDDADDDGIPVDAVAHAALFAALTTLVECFGEESVARLVAELPEKISSGGYTLLRTLQ
;
A
#
# COMPACT_ATOMS: atom_id res chain seq x y z
N MET A 1 -29.39 47.76 18.06
CA MET A 1 -30.43 46.72 17.86
C MET A 1 -30.00 45.49 18.66
N TRP A 2 -30.59 45.29 19.85
CA TRP A 2 -30.22 44.27 20.84
C TRP A 2 -31.52 43.64 21.35
N ARG A 3 -31.66 42.31 21.32
CA ARG A 3 -32.71 41.59 22.07
C ARG A 3 -32.13 40.29 22.66
N PRO A 4 -32.21 40.09 23.98
CA PRO A 4 -31.68 38.93 24.69
C PRO A 4 -32.76 37.88 25.04
N SER A 5 -32.28 36.71 25.46
CA SER A 5 -32.91 35.76 26.39
C SER A 5 -33.86 34.69 25.84
N MET A 6 -33.46 33.42 25.98
CA MET A 6 -34.15 32.51 26.91
C MET A 6 -33.23 31.36 27.32
N MET A 7 -32.71 31.45 28.54
CA MET A 7 -32.18 30.32 29.29
C MET A 7 -33.34 29.78 30.14
N ARG A 8 -33.77 28.55 29.88
CA ARG A 8 -34.74 27.82 30.72
C ARG A 8 -33.99 26.67 31.40
N ILE A 9 -33.83 26.83 32.71
CA ILE A 9 -33.34 25.83 33.66
C ILE A 9 -34.53 25.05 34.25
N GLY A 10 -34.29 23.78 34.58
CA GLY A 10 -35.20 22.86 35.27
C GLY A 10 -35.75 21.81 34.30
N GLY A 11 -35.53 20.51 34.47
CA GLY A 11 -35.36 19.72 35.69
C GLY A 11 -36.38 18.59 35.59
N GLY A 12 -35.93 17.34 35.43
CA GLY A 12 -36.83 16.21 35.26
C GLY A 12 -36.11 14.88 35.20
N LEU A 13 -36.03 14.21 36.36
CA LEU A 13 -35.76 12.78 36.48
C LEU A 13 -36.72 11.99 35.58
N GLY A 14 -36.21 10.96 34.89
CA GLY A 14 -37.04 10.07 34.08
C GLY A 14 -36.25 8.92 33.48
N ALA A 15 -35.71 8.03 34.33
CA ALA A 15 -35.36 6.70 33.88
C ALA A 15 -36.64 5.98 33.42
N ALA A 16 -36.79 5.75 32.12
CA ALA A 16 -37.79 4.83 31.59
C ALA A 16 -37.28 4.19 30.29
N ASN A 17 -36.92 2.93 30.50
CA ASN A 17 -36.46 1.91 29.59
C ASN A 17 -37.40 1.64 28.39
N ARG A 18 -36.81 0.98 27.39
CA ARG A 18 -37.35 -0.19 26.67
C ARG A 18 -37.97 0.00 25.27
N PHE A 19 -37.33 -0.69 24.32
CA PHE A 19 -37.85 -1.18 23.03
C PHE A 19 -37.91 -0.22 21.85
N GLN A 20 -36.73 0.15 21.34
CA GLN A 20 -36.60 0.46 19.91
C GLN A 20 -36.76 -0.86 19.12
N LYS A 21 -37.92 -0.99 18.48
CA LYS A 21 -38.31 -2.11 17.63
C LYS A 21 -37.39 -2.18 16.39
N VAL A 22 -36.39 -3.05 16.43
CA VAL A 22 -35.54 -3.35 15.26
C VAL A 22 -36.42 -4.05 14.23
N ARG A 23 -36.77 -3.33 13.16
CA ARG A 23 -37.47 -3.88 12.02
C ARG A 23 -36.42 -4.50 11.10
N MET A 24 -36.25 -5.82 11.19
CA MET A 24 -35.50 -6.60 10.19
C MET A 24 -36.13 -6.39 8.81
N GLY A 25 -35.40 -5.72 7.92
CA GLY A 25 -35.61 -5.80 6.47
C GLY A 25 -34.99 -7.07 5.90
N PRO A 26 -35.41 -7.53 4.70
CA PRO A 26 -34.96 -8.79 4.13
C PRO A 26 -33.46 -8.80 3.81
N MET A 27 -32.80 -9.93 4.11
CA MET A 27 -31.40 -10.28 3.78
C MET A 27 -31.18 -10.33 2.26
N SER A 28 -31.16 -9.19 1.57
CA SER A 28 -30.72 -9.12 0.17
C SER A 28 -29.70 -8.02 -0.13
N ASP A 29 -29.24 -7.29 0.88
CA ASP A 29 -28.24 -6.23 0.75
C ASP A 29 -26.85 -6.66 1.24
N MET A 30 -26.56 -7.96 1.11
CA MET A 30 -25.29 -8.60 1.46
C MET A 30 -24.42 -8.77 0.22
N ARG A 31 -24.43 -7.77 -0.67
CA ARG A 31 -23.52 -7.64 -1.83
C ARG A 31 -22.82 -6.28 -1.84
N ASP A 32 -22.69 -5.70 -0.67
CA ASP A 32 -21.66 -4.72 -0.37
C ASP A 32 -20.82 -5.38 0.73
N GLU A 33 -20.22 -6.52 0.37
CA GLU A 33 -19.11 -7.06 1.15
C GLU A 33 -18.15 -5.90 1.32
N LEU A 34 -18.05 -5.41 2.56
CA LEU A 34 -16.88 -4.72 3.05
C LEU A 34 -15.67 -5.50 2.53
N LEU A 35 -15.10 -5.07 1.41
CA LEU A 35 -13.66 -5.11 1.25
C LEU A 35 -13.17 -4.19 2.35
N GLU A 36 -13.02 -4.75 3.55
CA GLU A 36 -12.16 -4.14 4.54
C GLU A 36 -10.87 -3.81 3.78
N PRO A 37 -10.43 -2.53 3.76
CA PRO A 37 -9.14 -2.25 3.18
C PRO A 37 -8.18 -3.14 3.93
N VAL A 38 -7.59 -4.12 3.23
CA VAL A 38 -6.46 -4.88 3.77
C VAL A 38 -5.55 -3.79 4.27
N GLU A 39 -5.41 -3.65 5.59
CA GLU A 39 -4.49 -2.71 6.20
C GLU A 39 -3.12 -3.20 5.76
N ALA A 40 -2.70 -2.78 4.56
CA ALA A 40 -1.38 -3.01 4.03
C ALA A 40 -0.47 -2.57 5.16
N THR A 41 0.28 -3.53 5.70
CA THR A 41 1.11 -3.27 6.86
C THR A 41 1.94 -2.03 6.55
N VAL A 42 2.23 -1.19 7.55
CA VAL A 42 2.99 0.06 7.30
C VAL A 42 4.29 -0.22 6.49
N GLY A 43 4.86 -1.42 6.62
CA GLY A 43 5.95 -1.94 5.79
C GLY A 43 5.64 -2.14 4.29
N ASP A 44 4.45 -2.64 3.93
CA ASP A 44 4.01 -2.76 2.54
C ASP A 44 3.81 -1.37 1.90
N ASN A 45 3.35 -0.40 2.68
CA ASN A 45 3.24 0.99 2.23
C ASN A 45 4.62 1.61 1.91
N PHE A 46 5.69 1.29 2.67
CA PHE A 46 7.03 1.80 2.37
C PHE A 46 7.63 1.20 1.10
N LYS A 47 7.47 -0.11 0.89
CA LYS A 47 7.94 -0.77 -0.34
C LYS A 47 7.25 -0.24 -1.58
N HIS A 48 5.92 -0.09 -1.52
CA HIS A 48 5.16 0.49 -2.63
C HIS A 48 5.59 1.93 -2.91
N ARG A 49 5.74 2.76 -1.87
CA ARG A 49 6.21 4.15 -2.04
C ARG A 49 7.60 4.22 -2.65
N ALA A 50 8.53 3.36 -2.23
CA ALA A 50 9.86 3.28 -2.81
C ALA A 50 9.80 2.88 -4.30
N MET A 51 8.93 1.93 -4.65
CA MET A 51 8.72 1.54 -6.05
C MET A 51 8.17 2.71 -6.87
N THR A 52 7.15 3.43 -6.38
CA THR A 52 6.62 4.61 -7.06
C THR A 52 7.69 5.70 -7.26
N HIS A 53 8.63 5.84 -6.32
CA HIS A 53 9.78 6.73 -6.51
C HIS A 53 10.72 6.24 -7.62
N MET A 54 10.97 4.93 -7.73
CA MET A 54 11.75 4.37 -8.84
C MET A 54 11.03 4.51 -10.18
N GLU A 55 9.73 4.22 -10.26
CA GLU A 55 8.93 4.41 -11.48
C GLU A 55 9.07 5.83 -12.01
N ARG A 56 8.92 6.83 -11.14
CA ARG A 56 9.13 8.23 -11.51
C ARG A 56 10.55 8.53 -12.01
N ALA A 57 11.57 7.94 -11.39
CA ALA A 57 12.95 8.14 -11.84
C ALA A 57 13.20 7.53 -13.23
N PHE A 58 12.47 6.46 -13.58
CA PHE A 58 12.51 5.88 -14.92
C PHE A 58 11.75 6.74 -15.93
N ASP A 59 10.60 7.29 -15.56
CA ASP A 59 9.85 8.23 -16.40
C ASP A 59 10.69 9.49 -16.69
N ASP A 60 11.31 10.09 -15.65
CA ASP A 60 12.18 11.26 -15.78
C ASP A 60 13.38 10.96 -16.71
N ALA A 61 13.93 9.74 -16.64
CA ALA A 61 15.03 9.32 -17.49
C ALA A 61 14.61 9.13 -18.96
N ASP A 62 13.39 8.64 -19.21
CA ASP A 62 12.82 8.53 -20.56
C ASP A 62 12.60 9.92 -21.18
N ASP A 63 12.09 10.86 -20.39
CA ASP A 63 11.93 12.27 -20.78
C ASP A 63 13.29 12.93 -21.15
N ASP A 64 14.35 12.57 -20.45
CA ASP A 64 15.73 13.00 -20.74
C ASP A 64 16.38 12.26 -21.93
N GLY A 65 15.69 11.26 -22.50
CA GLY A 65 16.18 10.45 -23.62
C GLY A 65 17.25 9.43 -23.21
N ILE A 66 17.32 9.06 -21.94
CA ILE A 66 18.24 8.06 -21.41
C ILE A 66 17.67 6.65 -21.69
N PRO A 67 18.45 5.74 -22.28
CA PRO A 67 18.00 4.37 -22.51
C PRO A 67 17.57 3.66 -21.21
N VAL A 68 16.38 3.07 -21.22
CA VAL A 68 15.79 2.39 -20.05
C VAL A 68 16.65 1.24 -19.51
N ASP A 69 17.39 0.56 -20.38
CA ASP A 69 18.33 -0.49 -20.01
C ASP A 69 19.52 0.07 -19.24
N ALA A 70 20.02 1.26 -19.59
CA ALA A 70 21.07 1.94 -18.84
C ALA A 70 20.59 2.32 -17.43
N VAL A 71 19.37 2.83 -17.30
CA VAL A 71 18.74 3.15 -15.99
C VAL A 71 18.58 1.89 -15.14
N ALA A 72 18.13 0.78 -15.75
CA ALA A 72 18.00 -0.50 -15.06
C ALA A 72 19.33 -1.02 -14.50
N HIS A 73 20.41 -0.93 -15.27
CA HIS A 73 21.75 -1.31 -14.78
C HIS A 73 22.23 -0.41 -13.64
N ALA A 74 22.01 0.91 -13.75
CA ALA A 74 22.35 1.85 -12.70
C ALA A 74 21.56 1.61 -11.41
N ALA A 75 20.26 1.36 -11.52
CA ALA A 75 19.39 1.04 -10.39
C ALA A 75 19.81 -0.26 -9.70
N LEU A 76 20.16 -1.30 -10.47
CA LEU A 76 20.67 -2.56 -9.93
C LEU A 76 21.98 -2.35 -9.18
N PHE A 77 22.91 -1.58 -9.75
CA PHE A 77 24.17 -1.24 -9.08
C PHE A 77 23.92 -0.51 -7.76
N ALA A 78 23.11 0.55 -7.78
CA ALA A 78 22.76 1.31 -6.58
C ALA A 78 22.11 0.42 -5.50
N ALA A 79 21.17 -0.44 -5.89
CA ALA A 79 20.54 -1.39 -4.98
C ALA A 79 21.56 -2.35 -4.34
N LEU A 80 22.46 -2.93 -5.13
CA LEU A 80 23.49 -3.83 -4.62
C LEU A 80 24.45 -3.11 -3.67
N THR A 81 24.89 -1.89 -4.00
CA THR A 81 25.74 -1.09 -3.11
C THR A 81 25.04 -0.81 -1.77
N THR A 82 23.78 -0.38 -1.79
CA THR A 82 23.01 -0.15 -0.55
C THR A 82 22.84 -1.43 0.27
N LEU A 83 22.59 -2.57 -0.37
CA LEU A 83 22.49 -3.85 0.33
C LEU A 83 23.83 -4.26 0.96
N VAL A 84 24.95 -4.05 0.27
CA VAL A 84 26.29 -4.35 0.80
C VAL A 84 26.61 -3.46 1.99
N GLU A 85 26.26 -2.17 1.94
CA GLU A 85 26.43 -1.24 3.06
C GLU A 85 25.62 -1.66 4.30
N CYS A 86 24.41 -2.20 4.09
CA CYS A 86 23.52 -2.60 5.19
C CYS A 86 23.84 -3.99 5.77
N PHE A 87 24.26 -4.95 4.93
CA PHE A 87 24.33 -6.38 5.31
C PHE A 87 25.70 -7.03 5.11
N GLY A 88 26.65 -6.33 4.48
CA GLY A 88 27.98 -6.82 4.14
C GLY A 88 28.04 -7.63 2.85
N GLU A 89 29.23 -7.68 2.25
CA GLU A 89 29.49 -8.28 0.93
C GLU A 89 29.08 -9.75 0.85
N GLU A 90 29.51 -10.57 1.82
CA GLU A 90 29.27 -12.01 1.81
C GLU A 90 27.78 -12.38 1.93
N SER A 91 27.00 -11.58 2.68
CA SER A 91 25.55 -11.77 2.80
C SER A 91 24.85 -11.49 1.47
N VAL A 92 25.25 -10.41 0.79
CA VAL A 92 24.68 -10.02 -0.50
C VAL A 92 25.12 -10.97 -1.60
N ALA A 93 26.36 -11.45 -1.59
CA ALA A 93 26.85 -12.43 -2.55
C ALA A 93 26.00 -13.71 -2.52
N ARG A 94 25.69 -14.22 -1.33
CA ARG A 94 24.79 -15.37 -1.16
C ARG A 94 23.37 -15.10 -1.65
N LEU A 95 22.83 -13.91 -1.38
CA LEU A 95 21.51 -13.49 -1.88
C LEU A 95 21.47 -13.47 -3.42
N VAL A 96 22.49 -12.88 -4.05
CA VAL A 96 22.57 -12.70 -5.50
C VAL A 96 22.84 -14.02 -6.22
N ALA A 97 23.53 -14.97 -5.58
CA ALA A 97 23.80 -16.30 -6.15
C ALA A 97 22.53 -17.10 -6.52
N GLU A 98 21.38 -16.78 -5.92
CA GLU A 98 20.09 -17.40 -6.27
C GLU A 98 19.42 -16.79 -7.52
N LEU A 99 19.86 -15.59 -7.96
CA LEU A 99 19.21 -14.88 -9.07
C LEU A 99 19.28 -15.62 -10.41
N PRO A 100 20.41 -16.23 -10.83
CA PRO A 100 20.50 -16.90 -12.12
C PRO A 100 19.46 -18.02 -12.27
N GLU A 101 19.22 -18.80 -11.21
CA GLU A 101 18.21 -19.85 -11.19
C GLU A 101 16.79 -19.26 -11.28
N LYS A 102 16.50 -18.18 -10.54
CA LYS A 102 15.20 -17.50 -10.59
C LYS A 102 14.94 -16.86 -11.96
N ILE A 103 15.95 -16.29 -12.61
CA ILE A 103 15.84 -15.69 -13.94
C ILE A 103 15.59 -16.78 -14.99
N SER A 104 16.41 -17.85 -14.99
CA SER A 104 16.29 -18.93 -15.97
C SER A 104 15.00 -19.75 -15.83
N SER A 105 14.45 -19.86 -14.63
CA SER A 105 13.11 -20.45 -14.41
C SER A 105 11.95 -19.54 -14.81
N GLY A 106 12.22 -18.30 -15.24
CA GLY A 106 11.21 -17.34 -15.68
C GLY A 106 10.53 -16.57 -14.54
N GLY A 107 11.09 -16.57 -13.33
CA GLY A 107 10.51 -15.92 -12.14
C GLY A 107 10.31 -14.40 -12.28
N TYR A 108 10.95 -13.76 -13.25
CA TYR A 108 10.82 -12.33 -13.56
C TYR A 108 10.13 -12.07 -14.91
N THR A 109 9.69 -13.11 -15.61
CA THR A 109 8.93 -12.95 -16.86
C THR A 109 7.45 -12.78 -16.50
N LEU A 110 6.98 -11.53 -16.46
CA LEU A 110 5.60 -11.20 -16.09
C LEU A 110 4.55 -11.68 -17.11
N LEU A 111 4.97 -11.98 -18.34
CA LEU A 111 4.13 -12.50 -19.42
C LEU A 111 4.43 -13.99 -19.68
N ARG A 112 4.11 -14.86 -18.72
CA ARG A 112 3.98 -16.28 -19.05
C ARG A 112 2.62 -16.51 -19.69
N THR A 113 2.53 -16.38 -21.00
CA THR A 113 1.40 -16.98 -21.74
C THR A 113 1.47 -18.48 -21.48
N LEU A 114 0.53 -19.00 -20.69
CA LEU A 114 0.36 -20.45 -20.54
C LEU A 114 0.03 -20.99 -21.93
N GLN A 115 0.99 -21.69 -22.54
CA GLN A 115 0.87 -22.32 -23.84
C GLN A 115 0.75 -23.83 -23.66
#